data_AF-A0AAD8PEA7-F1
#
_entry.id   AF-A0AAD8PEA7-F1
#
_cell.length_a   1.000
_cell.length_b   1.000
_cell.length_c   1.000
_cell.angle_alpha   90.00
_cell.angle_beta   90.00
_cell.angle_gamma   90.00
#
_symmetry.space_group_name_H-M   'P 1'
#
loop_
_entity.id
_entity.type
_entity.pdbx_description
1 polymer ?
#
loop_
_entity_poly.entity_id
_entity_poly.type
_entity_poly.pdbx_seq_one_letter_code
_entity_poly.pdbx_strand_id
1 'polypeptide(L)'
;MVLCCSRRAAQRQKEYEDEVRMRKLEEAARQEQEQREKEEQRKAEIEHMMKEEQQTQALQKLAEEKALKERQAQQAAKEEEVKRKEDEDKSARDRKDESARKAKGQQPPSRRGTREHGGTQDGGKKTSAASSAKSSARSSARGSGSARGTGRSTTADKGDEVFEMKTFTPFDMTTVDQTAKYMATKCGCAMNNNHKVADCPICNGIDLSDAPLIA
;
A
#
# COMPACT_ATOMS: atom_id res chain seq x y z
N MET A 1 71.65 50.67 -23.58
CA MET A 1 71.21 49.98 -22.35
C MET A 1 69.74 50.32 -22.00
N VAL A 2 68.77 50.04 -22.89
CA VAL A 2 67.33 50.38 -22.64
C VAL A 2 66.40 49.15 -22.73
N LEU A 3 66.94 47.96 -23.03
CA LEU A 3 66.16 46.72 -23.24
C LEU A 3 65.92 45.89 -21.96
N CYS A 4 66.44 46.28 -20.79
CA CYS A 4 66.29 45.50 -19.56
C CYS A 4 65.00 45.79 -18.78
N CYS A 5 64.29 46.89 -19.08
CA CYS A 5 63.08 47.27 -18.35
C CYS A 5 61.82 46.49 -18.79
N SER A 6 61.76 46.02 -20.04
CA SER A 6 60.60 45.29 -20.57
C SER A 6 60.48 43.86 -20.02
N ARG A 7 61.60 43.16 -19.82
CA ARG A 7 61.61 41.78 -19.31
C ARG A 7 61.11 41.68 -17.87
N ARG A 8 61.46 42.65 -17.02
CA ARG A 8 61.01 42.72 -15.62
C ARG A 8 59.54 43.16 -15.48
N ALA A 9 59.00 43.88 -16.45
CA ALA A 9 57.57 44.21 -16.50
C ALA A 9 56.74 42.99 -16.92
N ALA A 10 57.16 42.27 -17.97
CA ALA A 10 56.50 41.04 -18.42
C ALA A 10 56.50 39.94 -17.33
N GLN A 11 57.59 39.81 -16.57
CA GLN A 11 57.66 38.85 -15.48
C GLN A 11 56.67 39.15 -14.35
N ARG A 12 56.50 40.43 -13.99
CA ARG A 12 55.51 40.84 -12.98
C ARG A 12 54.07 40.64 -13.43
N GLN A 13 53.78 40.81 -14.71
CA GLN A 13 52.46 40.49 -15.27
C GLN A 13 52.18 39.00 -15.17
N LYS A 14 53.16 38.16 -15.52
CA LYS A 14 53.03 36.71 -15.41
C LYS A 14 52.83 36.25 -13.96
N GLU A 15 53.62 36.78 -13.03
CA GLU A 15 53.47 36.50 -11.59
C GLU A 15 52.08 36.89 -11.07
N TYR A 16 51.55 38.05 -11.50
CA TYR A 16 50.20 38.49 -11.16
C TYR A 16 49.12 37.57 -11.75
N GLU A 17 49.25 37.18 -13.02
CA GLU A 17 48.32 36.24 -13.67
C GLU A 17 48.33 34.87 -13.00
N ASP A 18 49.50 34.35 -12.64
CA ASP A 18 49.67 33.10 -11.92
C ASP A 18 49.07 33.19 -10.50
N GLU A 19 49.25 34.31 -9.79
CA GLU A 19 48.65 34.53 -8.46
C GLU A 19 47.11 34.58 -8.53
N VAL A 20 46.55 35.28 -9.53
CA VAL A 20 45.10 35.31 -9.75
C VAL A 20 44.56 33.92 -10.08
N ARG A 21 45.30 33.13 -10.87
CA ARG A 21 44.92 31.76 -11.19
C ARG A 21 44.94 30.86 -9.95
N MET A 22 45.95 31.00 -9.10
CA MET A 22 46.05 30.24 -7.86
C MET A 22 44.92 30.59 -6.89
N ARG A 23 44.59 31.87 -6.71
CA ARG A 23 43.45 32.28 -5.85
C ARG A 23 42.12 31.72 -6.36
N LYS A 24 41.89 31.70 -7.67
CA LYS A 24 40.68 31.10 -8.26
C LYS A 24 40.58 29.60 -8.00
N LEU A 25 41.70 28.87 -8.10
CA LEU A 25 41.74 27.44 -7.81
C LEU A 25 41.51 27.17 -6.32
N GLU A 26 42.09 27.98 -5.44
CA GLU A 26 41.90 27.87 -3.99
C GLU A 26 40.44 28.17 -3.59
N GLU A 27 39.84 29.21 -4.15
CA GLU A 27 38.43 29.53 -3.91
C GLU A 27 37.49 28.43 -4.43
N ALA A 28 37.77 27.87 -5.61
CA ALA A 28 37.02 26.74 -6.15
C ALA A 28 37.14 25.49 -5.26
N ALA A 29 38.34 25.19 -4.76
CA ALA A 29 38.56 24.07 -3.83
C ALA A 29 37.80 24.26 -2.52
N ARG A 30 37.72 25.50 -2.01
CA ARG A 30 36.95 25.83 -0.80
C ARG A 30 35.45 25.64 -1.01
N GLN A 31 34.93 26.09 -2.15
CA GLN A 31 33.52 25.90 -2.49
C GLN A 31 33.17 24.42 -2.67
N GLU A 32 34.06 23.62 -3.25
CA GLU A 32 33.87 22.17 -3.38
C GLU A 32 33.85 21.48 -2.00
N GLN A 33 34.74 21.86 -1.08
CA GLN A 33 34.71 21.34 0.29
C GLN A 33 33.42 21.71 1.01
N GLU A 34 32.97 22.95 0.92
CA GLU A 34 31.72 23.39 1.53
C GLU A 34 30.51 22.63 0.97
N GLN A 35 30.51 22.34 -0.34
CA GLN A 35 29.46 21.51 -0.95
C GLN A 35 29.48 20.07 -0.41
N ARG A 36 30.66 19.46 -0.32
CA ARG A 36 30.81 18.11 0.24
C ARG A 36 30.33 18.03 1.69
N GLU A 37 30.66 19.02 2.52
CA GLU A 37 30.19 19.09 3.91
C GLU A 37 28.67 19.24 3.98
N LYS A 38 28.06 20.07 3.13
CA LYS A 38 26.59 20.20 3.06
C LYS A 38 25.91 18.91 2.59
N GLU A 39 26.51 18.22 1.61
CA GLU A 39 26.00 16.93 1.14
C GLU A 39 26.12 15.85 2.23
N GLU A 40 27.23 15.82 2.96
CA GLU A 40 27.41 14.91 4.09
C GLU A 40 26.42 15.19 5.22
N GLN A 41 26.16 16.46 5.54
CA GLN A 41 25.13 16.85 6.51
C GLN A 41 23.74 16.39 6.08
N ARG A 42 23.35 16.62 4.82
CA ARG A 42 22.07 16.13 4.28
C ARG A 42 21.97 14.62 4.32
N LYS A 43 23.06 13.92 3.99
CA LYS A 43 23.10 12.46 4.04
C LYS A 43 22.95 11.95 5.47
N ALA A 44 23.62 12.58 6.44
CA ALA A 44 23.48 12.26 7.85
C ALA A 44 22.07 12.52 8.38
N GLU A 45 21.43 13.61 7.95
CA GLU A 45 20.04 13.94 8.30
C GLU A 45 19.04 12.91 7.74
N ILE A 46 19.21 12.51 6.47
CA ILE A 46 18.39 11.45 5.85
C ILE A 46 18.58 10.12 6.58
N GLU A 47 19.82 9.76 6.95
CA GLU A 47 20.08 8.53 7.70
C GLU A 47 19.44 8.56 9.10
N HIS A 48 19.48 9.71 9.77
CA HIS A 48 18.80 9.89 11.05
C HIS A 48 17.28 9.72 10.92
N MET A 49 16.68 10.39 9.94
CA MET A 49 15.24 10.30 9.67
C MET A 49 14.82 8.86 9.35
N MET A 50 15.62 8.12 8.55
CA MET A 50 15.34 6.72 8.23
C MET A 50 15.40 5.83 9.48
N LYS A 51 16.35 6.06 10.40
CA LYS A 51 16.42 5.31 11.66
C LYS A 51 15.23 5.61 12.57
N GLU A 52 14.82 6.87 12.67
CA GLU A 52 13.64 7.29 13.44
C GLU A 52 12.35 6.69 12.84
N GLU A 53 12.22 6.68 11.51
CA GLU A 53 11.09 6.05 10.83
C GLU A 53 11.07 4.53 11.08
N GLN A 54 12.21 3.85 11.03
CA GLN A 54 12.29 2.42 11.35
C GLN A 54 11.86 2.13 12.80
N GLN A 55 12.27 2.97 13.75
CA GLN A 55 11.87 2.84 15.16
C GLN A 55 10.38 3.06 15.34
N THR A 56 9.82 4.11 14.73
CA THR A 56 8.38 4.40 14.82
C THR A 56 7.54 3.31 14.14
N GLN A 57 7.95 2.81 12.97
CA GLN A 57 7.30 1.67 12.32
C GLN A 57 7.36 0.40 13.17
N ALA A 58 8.48 0.12 13.85
CA ALA A 58 8.59 -1.03 14.74
C ALA A 58 7.64 -0.92 15.94
N LEU A 59 7.51 0.28 16.52
CA LEU A 59 6.54 0.55 17.59
C LEU A 59 5.10 0.44 17.11
N GLN A 60 4.78 0.94 15.90
CA GLN A 60 3.45 0.80 15.30
C GLN A 60 3.09 -0.67 15.07
N LYS A 61 3.99 -1.47 14.49
CA LYS A 61 3.77 -2.92 14.30
C LYS A 61 3.52 -3.64 15.62
N LEU A 62 4.27 -3.29 16.66
CA LEU A 62 4.08 -3.87 18.00
C LEU A 62 2.74 -3.45 18.62
N ALA A 63 2.30 -2.20 18.41
CA ALA A 63 1.00 -1.72 18.84
C ALA A 63 -0.15 -2.42 18.09
N GLU A 64 -0.03 -2.60 16.78
CA GLU A 64 -1.00 -3.32 15.94
C GLU A 64 -1.09 -4.79 16.34
N GLU A 65 0.03 -5.46 16.58
CA GLU A 65 0.05 -6.86 17.03
C GLU A 65 -0.64 -7.02 18.40
N LYS A 66 -0.39 -6.09 19.33
CA LYS A 66 -1.08 -6.08 20.64
C LYS A 66 -2.58 -5.85 20.47
N ALA A 67 -2.99 -4.90 19.63
CA ALA A 67 -4.40 -4.63 19.36
C ALA A 67 -5.10 -5.84 18.70
N LEU A 68 -4.39 -6.57 17.82
CA LEU A 68 -4.92 -7.77 17.17
C LEU A 68 -5.06 -8.93 18.16
N LYS A 69 -4.07 -9.14 19.03
CA LYS A 69 -4.15 -10.12 20.13
C LYS A 69 -5.30 -9.81 21.09
N GLU A 70 -5.50 -8.55 21.43
CA GLU A 70 -6.62 -8.14 22.29
C GLU A 70 -7.97 -8.40 21.60
N ARG A 71 -8.11 -8.07 20.31
CA ARG A 71 -9.32 -8.39 19.53
C ARG A 71 -9.59 -9.89 19.47
N GLN A 72 -8.56 -10.72 19.28
CA GLN A 72 -8.70 -12.18 19.30
C GLN A 72 -9.14 -12.68 20.69
N ALA A 73 -8.55 -12.16 21.77
CA ALA A 73 -8.96 -12.51 23.13
C ALA A 73 -10.41 -12.10 23.41
N GLN A 74 -10.84 -10.91 22.97
CA GLN A 74 -12.23 -10.47 23.09
C GLN A 74 -13.20 -11.33 22.27
N GLN A 75 -12.82 -11.76 21.06
CA GLN A 75 -13.62 -12.66 20.24
C GLN A 75 -13.76 -14.05 20.89
N ALA A 76 -12.66 -14.61 21.40
CA ALA A 76 -12.67 -15.89 22.11
C ALA A 76 -13.55 -15.83 23.37
N ALA A 77 -13.47 -14.73 24.14
CA ALA A 77 -14.31 -14.54 25.32
C ALA A 77 -15.80 -14.46 24.96
N LYS A 78 -16.15 -13.75 23.88
CA LYS A 78 -17.54 -13.69 23.38
C LYS A 78 -18.04 -15.05 22.91
N GLU A 79 -17.20 -15.84 22.23
CA GLU A 79 -17.57 -17.19 21.78
C GLU A 79 -17.77 -18.14 22.97
N GLU A 80 -16.94 -18.08 24.02
CA GLU A 80 -17.15 -18.86 25.24
C GLU A 80 -18.46 -18.46 25.94
N GLU A 81 -18.77 -17.17 26.01
CA GLU A 81 -20.02 -16.68 26.61
C GLU A 81 -21.26 -17.18 25.83
N VAL A 82 -21.20 -17.19 24.50
CA VAL A 82 -22.27 -17.74 23.65
C VAL A 82 -22.44 -19.23 23.91
N LYS A 83 -21.35 -20.02 23.94
CA LYS A 83 -21.41 -21.45 24.23
C LYS A 83 -22.02 -21.74 25.61
N ARG A 84 -21.66 -20.96 26.63
CA ARG A 84 -22.25 -21.09 27.98
C ARG A 84 -23.77 -20.85 27.97
N LYS A 85 -24.23 -19.83 27.25
CA LYS A 85 -25.67 -19.53 27.10
C LYS A 85 -26.41 -20.65 26.36
N GLU A 86 -25.82 -21.18 25.29
CA GLU A 86 -26.39 -22.31 24.54
C GLU A 86 -26.50 -23.58 25.40
N ASP A 87 -25.47 -23.89 26.19
CA ASP A 87 -25.48 -25.03 27.11
C ASP A 87 -26.53 -24.86 28.22
N GLU A 88 -26.68 -23.65 28.76
CA GLU A 88 -27.71 -23.33 29.75
C GLU A 88 -29.12 -23.49 29.17
N ASP A 89 -29.38 -22.94 27.98
CA ASP A 89 -30.66 -23.07 27.27
C ASP A 89 -30.99 -24.52 26.93
N LYS A 90 -30.00 -25.31 26.51
CA LYS A 90 -30.17 -26.74 26.24
C LYS A 90 -30.54 -27.49 27.52
N SER A 91 -29.84 -27.23 28.63
CA SER A 91 -30.16 -27.85 29.92
C SER A 91 -31.55 -27.46 30.45
N ALA A 92 -32.00 -26.23 30.19
CA ALA A 92 -33.33 -25.76 30.55
C ALA A 92 -34.43 -26.43 29.72
N ARG A 93 -34.18 -26.66 28.42
CA ARG A 93 -35.09 -27.43 27.54
C ARG A 93 -35.20 -28.88 27.99
N ASP A 94 -34.07 -29.54 28.27
CA ASP A 94 -34.05 -30.93 28.74
C ASP A 94 -34.85 -31.10 30.05
N ARG A 95 -34.74 -30.16 31.01
CA ARG A 95 -35.55 -30.16 32.25
C ARG A 95 -37.04 -29.97 32.01
N LYS A 96 -37.43 -29.13 31.04
CA LYS A 96 -38.83 -28.94 30.64
C LYS A 96 -39.40 -30.21 30.00
N ASP A 97 -38.64 -30.84 29.11
CA ASP A 97 -39.04 -32.08 28.44
C ASP A 97 -39.15 -33.26 29.42
N GLU A 98 -38.23 -33.37 30.39
CA GLU A 98 -38.31 -34.40 31.44
C GLU A 98 -39.56 -34.20 32.32
N SER A 99 -39.87 -32.96 32.72
CA SER A 99 -41.07 -32.63 33.49
C SER A 99 -42.36 -32.93 32.71
N ALA A 100 -42.39 -32.62 31.40
CA ALA A 100 -43.52 -32.95 30.53
C ALA A 100 -43.72 -34.46 30.36
N ARG A 101 -42.64 -35.25 30.27
CA ARG A 101 -42.70 -36.72 30.23
C ARG A 101 -43.25 -37.30 31.54
N LYS A 102 -42.82 -36.79 32.70
CA LYS A 102 -43.35 -37.17 34.02
C LYS A 102 -44.84 -36.86 34.15
N ALA A 103 -45.29 -35.68 33.70
CA ALA A 103 -46.70 -35.29 33.76
C ALA A 103 -47.62 -36.16 32.87
N LYS A 104 -47.11 -36.71 31.76
CA LYS A 104 -47.86 -37.59 30.86
C LYS A 104 -47.91 -39.08 31.28
N GLY A 105 -47.32 -39.45 32.41
CA GLY A 105 -47.44 -40.82 32.96
C GLY A 105 -46.79 -41.93 32.13
N GLN A 106 -45.94 -41.61 31.15
CA GLN A 106 -45.17 -42.64 30.42
C GLN A 106 -44.02 -43.13 31.31
N GLN A 107 -44.15 -44.34 31.84
CA GLN A 107 -43.05 -45.02 32.52
C GLN A 107 -41.85 -45.18 31.57
N PRO A 108 -40.61 -45.01 32.05
CA PRO A 108 -39.42 -45.24 31.25
C PRO A 108 -39.39 -46.70 30.78
N PRO A 109 -38.94 -46.99 29.54
CA PRO A 109 -38.77 -48.36 29.09
C PRO A 109 -37.78 -49.07 30.00
N SER A 110 -38.24 -50.13 30.67
CA SER A 110 -37.43 -51.00 31.51
C SER A 110 -36.19 -51.47 30.76
N ARG A 111 -35.01 -51.03 31.19
CA ARG A 111 -33.70 -51.46 30.67
C ARG A 111 -33.56 -52.98 30.85
N ARG A 112 -33.78 -53.73 29.77
CA ARG A 112 -33.36 -55.13 29.66
C ARG A 112 -31.90 -55.13 29.21
N GLY A 113 -31.02 -55.69 30.05
CA GLY A 113 -29.58 -55.63 29.88
C GLY A 113 -29.07 -56.36 28.64
N THR A 114 -28.06 -55.78 28.01
CA THR A 114 -27.06 -56.50 27.22
C THR A 114 -25.68 -56.16 27.76
N ARG A 115 -25.10 -57.19 28.36
CA ARG A 115 -23.70 -57.38 28.73
C ARG A 115 -22.94 -57.79 27.46
N GLU A 116 -21.60 -57.73 27.50
CA GLU A 116 -20.63 -58.20 26.48
C GLU A 116 -20.24 -57.15 25.41
N HIS A 117 -19.01 -57.03 24.88
CA HIS A 117 -17.67 -57.60 25.11
C HIS A 117 -16.67 -56.79 24.23
N GLY A 118 -15.38 -56.75 24.59
CA GLY A 118 -14.24 -56.51 23.68
C GLY A 118 -13.83 -55.02 23.53
N GLY A 119 -12.62 -54.59 23.88
CA GLY A 119 -11.32 -54.97 23.27
C GLY A 119 -11.08 -54.06 22.06
N THR A 120 -10.04 -53.22 21.97
CA THR A 120 -8.68 -53.61 21.62
C THR A 120 -7.73 -52.41 21.76
N GLN A 121 -6.48 -52.73 22.05
CA GLN A 121 -5.31 -51.86 22.18
C GLN A 121 -4.78 -51.31 20.83
N ASP A 122 -3.83 -50.37 20.98
CA ASP A 122 -2.55 -50.32 20.27
C ASP A 122 -2.41 -49.61 18.92
N GLY A 123 -1.20 -49.09 18.70
CA GLY A 123 -0.62 -48.92 17.37
C GLY A 123 -0.53 -47.48 16.84
N GLY A 124 0.61 -46.84 17.05
CA GLY A 124 0.95 -45.54 16.48
C GLY A 124 1.59 -45.57 15.08
N LYS A 125 2.12 -44.38 14.74
CA LYS A 125 3.18 -44.04 13.76
C LYS A 125 2.86 -44.00 12.24
N LYS A 126 2.98 -42.75 11.75
CA LYS A 126 3.93 -42.23 10.72
C LYS A 126 3.62 -42.34 9.20
N THR A 127 4.13 -41.28 8.55
CA THR A 127 4.67 -41.11 7.17
C THR A 127 3.75 -40.83 5.98
N SER A 128 3.77 -39.55 5.59
CA SER A 128 4.24 -38.99 4.30
C SER A 128 4.02 -39.69 2.95
N ALA A 129 3.64 -38.83 2.00
CA ALA A 129 4.04 -38.72 0.59
C ALA A 129 2.99 -39.12 -0.47
N ALA A 130 2.69 -38.12 -1.32
CA ALA A 130 2.60 -38.11 -2.79
C ALA A 130 1.98 -39.34 -3.48
N SER A 131 1.15 -39.25 -4.52
CA SER A 131 0.84 -38.25 -5.54
C SER A 131 -0.23 -38.90 -6.44
N SER A 132 -1.01 -38.12 -7.20
CA SER A 132 -1.15 -38.32 -8.66
C SER A 132 -2.27 -37.49 -9.29
N ALA A 133 -1.87 -36.89 -10.41
CA ALA A 133 -2.56 -36.06 -11.38
C ALA A 133 -3.91 -36.57 -11.93
N LYS A 134 -4.73 -35.60 -12.39
CA LYS A 134 -5.48 -35.57 -13.66
C LYS A 134 -6.22 -34.22 -13.76
N SER A 135 -5.77 -33.27 -14.58
CA SER A 135 -6.09 -33.05 -16.02
C SER A 135 -7.54 -32.64 -16.32
N SER A 136 -7.75 -31.40 -16.77
CA SER A 136 -8.70 -30.94 -17.83
C SER A 136 -8.54 -29.41 -17.96
N ALA A 137 -7.81 -28.89 -18.95
CA ALA A 137 -8.23 -28.65 -20.34
C ALA A 137 -9.02 -27.34 -20.54
N ARG A 138 -8.30 -26.34 -21.06
CA ARG A 138 -8.66 -25.35 -22.10
C ARG A 138 -10.09 -24.79 -22.15
N SER A 139 -10.17 -23.45 -22.18
CA SER A 139 -11.01 -22.71 -23.13
C SER A 139 -10.38 -21.37 -23.45
N SER A 140 -9.83 -21.26 -24.66
CA SER A 140 -9.53 -19.99 -25.31
C SER A 140 -10.83 -19.41 -25.84
N ALA A 141 -11.12 -18.14 -25.53
CA ALA A 141 -12.12 -17.37 -26.28
C ALA A 141 -11.50 -16.03 -26.68
N ARG A 142 -11.14 -15.97 -27.97
CA ARG A 142 -11.03 -14.73 -28.73
C ARG A 142 -12.44 -14.22 -29.02
N GLY A 143 -12.64 -12.92 -28.87
CA GLY A 143 -13.73 -12.15 -29.48
C GLY A 143 -13.31 -10.68 -29.42
N SER A 144 -12.71 -10.12 -30.47
CA SER A 144 -13.39 -9.55 -31.64
C SER A 144 -14.31 -8.40 -31.21
N GLY A 145 -13.88 -7.18 -31.51
CA GLY A 145 -14.49 -5.95 -31.01
C GLY A 145 -15.87 -5.62 -31.57
N SER A 146 -16.45 -4.55 -31.04
CA SER A 146 -17.37 -3.70 -31.78
C SER A 146 -17.47 -2.35 -31.10
N ALA A 147 -16.99 -1.32 -31.80
CA ALA A 147 -17.29 0.07 -31.49
C ALA A 147 -18.73 0.36 -31.95
N ARG A 148 -19.52 0.97 -31.07
CA ARG A 148 -20.63 1.86 -31.46
C ARG A 148 -20.87 2.85 -30.33
N GLY A 149 -20.54 4.10 -30.63
CA GLY A 149 -20.80 5.22 -29.75
C GLY A 149 -22.23 5.74 -29.84
N THR A 150 -22.36 6.97 -29.34
CA THR A 150 -23.51 7.88 -29.31
C THR A 150 -24.49 7.65 -28.17
N GLY A 151 -24.78 8.73 -27.43
CA GLY A 151 -26.06 8.85 -26.74
C GLY A 151 -26.02 9.49 -25.36
N ARG A 152 -25.71 10.78 -25.30
CA ARG A 152 -26.23 11.66 -24.27
C ARG A 152 -27.76 11.52 -24.25
N SER A 153 -28.37 11.00 -23.17
CA SER A 153 -29.76 11.29 -22.86
C SER A 153 -30.05 11.13 -21.37
N THR A 154 -30.66 12.19 -20.87
CA THR A 154 -31.41 12.32 -19.63
C THR A 154 -32.46 11.22 -19.45
N THR A 155 -32.86 11.07 -18.18
CA THR A 155 -34.06 10.44 -17.59
C THR A 155 -33.99 8.97 -17.16
N ALA A 156 -34.14 8.85 -15.83
CA ALA A 156 -35.04 7.96 -15.10
C ALA A 156 -34.75 6.44 -15.07
N ASP A 157 -34.39 6.03 -13.85
CA ASP A 157 -35.01 4.93 -13.11
C ASP A 157 -34.98 3.54 -13.76
N LYS A 158 -33.91 2.81 -13.46
CA LYS A 158 -33.96 1.40 -13.06
C LYS A 158 -32.65 1.06 -12.37
N GLY A 159 -32.78 0.54 -11.14
CA GLY A 159 -31.67 0.23 -10.25
C GLY A 159 -30.80 -0.89 -10.79
N ASP A 160 -29.73 -0.50 -11.49
CA ASP A 160 -28.51 -1.27 -11.52
C ASP A 160 -27.79 -0.97 -10.20
N GLU A 161 -27.74 -1.97 -9.32
CA GLU A 161 -26.86 -1.97 -8.15
C GLU A 161 -25.41 -2.03 -8.68
N VAL A 162 -24.91 -0.87 -9.12
CA VAL A 162 -23.51 -0.67 -9.43
C VAL A 162 -22.79 -0.88 -8.11
N PHE A 163 -22.15 -2.05 -7.98
CA PHE A 163 -21.28 -2.37 -6.86
C PHE A 163 -20.18 -1.31 -6.85
N GLU A 164 -20.38 -0.27 -6.04
CA GLU A 164 -19.45 0.84 -5.89
C GLU A 164 -18.24 0.31 -5.12
N MET A 165 -17.31 -0.27 -5.90
CA MET A 165 -16.03 -0.73 -5.39
C MET A 165 -15.34 0.50 -4.82
N LYS A 166 -15.24 0.57 -3.48
CA LYS A 166 -14.52 1.64 -2.79
C LYS A 166 -13.08 1.65 -3.28
N THR A 167 -12.79 2.53 -4.23
CA THR A 167 -11.45 2.79 -4.72
C THR A 167 -10.67 3.39 -3.56
N PHE A 168 -9.87 2.55 -2.91
CA PHE A 168 -8.88 3.01 -1.96
C PHE A 168 -7.84 3.81 -2.74
N THR A 169 -7.97 5.12 -2.77
CA THR A 169 -6.93 6.02 -3.27
C THR A 169 -5.94 6.22 -2.12
N PRO A 170 -4.72 5.64 -2.18
CA PRO A 170 -3.76 5.71 -1.08
C PRO A 170 -3.23 7.13 -0.82
N PHE A 171 -3.61 8.09 -1.67
CA PHE A 171 -3.29 9.50 -1.54
C PHE A 171 -4.58 10.31 -1.49
N ASP A 172 -4.58 11.34 -0.66
CA ASP A 172 -5.68 12.30 -0.57
C ASP A 172 -5.78 13.06 -1.90
N MET A 173 -6.76 12.68 -2.73
CA MET A 173 -7.02 13.31 -4.03
C MET A 173 -7.26 14.82 -3.91
N THR A 174 -7.69 15.31 -2.75
CA THR A 174 -7.88 16.76 -2.54
C THR A 174 -6.54 17.51 -2.57
N THR A 175 -5.46 16.91 -2.05
CA THR A 175 -4.12 17.52 -2.08
C THR A 175 -3.51 17.48 -3.47
N VAL A 176 -3.78 16.40 -4.22
CA VAL A 176 -3.39 16.26 -5.63
C VAL A 176 -4.13 17.31 -6.47
N ASP A 177 -5.43 17.49 -6.26
CA ASP A 177 -6.24 18.49 -6.95
C ASP A 177 -5.81 19.92 -6.60
N GLN A 178 -5.45 20.20 -5.35
CA GLN A 178 -4.90 21.50 -4.95
C GLN A 178 -3.55 21.77 -5.62
N THR A 179 -2.68 20.76 -5.70
CA THR A 179 -1.37 20.87 -6.37
C THR A 179 -1.55 21.07 -7.87
N ALA A 180 -2.45 20.32 -8.50
CA ALA A 180 -2.80 20.47 -9.90
C ALA A 180 -3.38 21.86 -10.19
N LYS A 181 -4.28 22.36 -9.32
CA LYS A 181 -4.86 23.71 -9.42
C LYS A 181 -3.80 24.79 -9.23
N TYR A 182 -2.87 24.61 -8.30
CA TYR A 182 -1.75 25.51 -8.10
C TYR A 182 -0.84 25.55 -9.33
N MET A 183 -0.45 24.40 -9.88
CA MET A 183 0.33 24.30 -11.12
C MET A 183 -0.41 24.92 -12.31
N ALA A 184 -1.71 24.65 -12.47
CA ALA A 184 -2.52 25.26 -13.52
C ALA A 184 -2.56 26.80 -13.40
N THR A 185 -2.64 27.32 -12.19
CA THR A 185 -2.69 28.77 -11.93
C THR A 185 -1.33 29.43 -12.12
N LYS A 186 -0.24 28.80 -11.66
CA LYS A 186 1.12 29.36 -11.73
C LYS A 186 1.79 29.18 -13.09
N CYS A 187 1.52 28.06 -13.76
CA CYS A 187 2.08 27.76 -15.08
C CYS A 187 1.17 28.20 -16.24
N GLY A 188 0.02 28.82 -15.94
CA GLY A 188 -0.92 29.33 -16.94
C GLY A 188 -1.70 28.25 -17.69
N CYS A 189 -1.63 26.99 -17.26
CA CYS A 189 -2.39 25.87 -17.83
C CYS A 189 -3.84 25.79 -17.36
N ALA A 190 -4.30 26.75 -16.55
CA ALA A 190 -5.72 26.88 -16.24
C ALA A 190 -6.49 26.99 -17.57
N MET A 191 -7.35 26.01 -17.85
CA MET A 191 -8.18 25.91 -19.06
C MET A 191 -9.29 26.98 -19.04
N ASN A 192 -8.91 28.23 -18.88
CA ASN A 192 -9.79 29.36 -19.08
C ASN A 192 -9.96 29.53 -20.60
N ASN A 193 -11.08 30.07 -21.07
CA ASN A 193 -11.34 30.28 -22.50
C ASN A 193 -10.31 31.18 -23.21
N ASN A 194 -9.37 31.79 -22.47
CA ASN A 194 -8.27 32.62 -22.98
C ASN A 194 -6.90 31.90 -22.97
N HIS A 195 -6.84 30.58 -22.72
CA HIS A 195 -5.59 29.83 -22.72
C HIS A 195 -5.06 29.64 -24.15
N LYS A 196 -3.87 30.17 -24.44
CA LYS A 196 -3.17 29.97 -25.71
C LYS A 196 -2.17 28.82 -25.58
N VAL A 197 -2.53 27.68 -26.18
CA VAL A 197 -1.73 26.44 -26.16
C VAL A 197 -0.32 26.67 -26.71
N ALA A 198 -0.18 27.53 -27.73
CA ALA A 198 1.11 27.84 -28.37
C ALA A 198 2.08 28.63 -27.47
N ASP A 199 1.57 29.45 -26.56
CA ASP A 199 2.38 30.30 -25.67
C ASP A 199 2.64 29.65 -24.31
N CYS A 200 2.02 28.49 -24.04
CA CYS A 200 2.18 27.79 -22.78
C CYS A 200 3.42 26.87 -22.83
N PRO A 201 4.44 27.08 -21.99
CA PRO A 201 5.67 26.28 -22.02
C PRO A 201 5.43 24.81 -21.68
N ILE A 202 4.36 24.51 -20.93
CA ILE A 202 3.96 23.13 -20.63
C ILE A 202 3.30 22.50 -21.85
N CYS A 203 2.31 23.15 -22.45
CA CYS A 203 1.61 22.59 -23.62
C CYS A 203 2.52 22.49 -24.85
N ASN A 204 3.47 23.41 -25.03
CA ASN A 204 4.45 23.38 -26.10
C ASN A 204 5.59 22.38 -25.86
N GLY A 205 5.83 22.01 -24.59
CA GLY A 205 6.86 21.03 -24.21
C GLY A 205 6.39 19.58 -24.24
N ILE A 206 5.07 19.34 -24.34
CA ILE A 206 4.50 17.98 -24.43
C ILE A 206 4.47 17.60 -25.91
N ASP A 207 5.52 16.90 -26.36
CA ASP A 207 5.53 16.27 -27.67
C ASP A 207 4.64 15.01 -27.66
N LEU A 208 3.43 15.14 -28.20
CA LEU A 208 2.50 14.02 -28.33
C LEU A 208 2.82 13.11 -29.52
N SER A 209 3.86 13.40 -30.31
CA SER A 209 4.26 12.54 -31.42
C SER A 209 4.86 11.20 -30.97
N ASP A 210 5.38 11.15 -29.73
CA ASP A 210 5.97 9.94 -29.12
C ASP A 210 4.97 9.20 -28.20
N ALA A 211 3.75 9.71 -28.06
CA ALA A 211 2.70 9.02 -27.33
C ALA A 211 2.13 7.90 -28.24
N PRO A 212 2.17 6.61 -27.81
CA PRO A 212 1.50 5.56 -28.55
C PRO A 212 0.01 5.88 -28.58
N LEU A 213 -0.47 6.37 -29.72
CA LEU A 213 -1.90 6.47 -29.98
C LEU A 213 -2.46 5.06 -29.82
N ILE A 214 -3.23 4.83 -28.76
CA ILE A 214 -4.02 3.63 -28.60
C ILE A 214 -5.03 3.65 -29.75
N ALA A 215 -4.69 2.98 -30.84
CA ALA A 215 -5.53 2.73 -32.00
C ALA A 215 -6.25 1.38 -31.86
#